data_AF-A0AB35HYV1-F1
#
_entry.id   AF-A0AB35HYV1-F1
#
_cell.length_a   1.000
_cell.length_b   1.000
_cell.length_c   1.000
_cell.angle_alpha   90.00
_cell.angle_beta   90.00
_cell.angle_gamma   90.00
#
_symmetry.space_group_name_H-M   'P 1'
#
loop_
_entity.id
_entity.type
_entity.pdbx_description
1 polymer ?
#
loop_
_entity_poly.entity_id
_entity_poly.type
_entity_poly.pdbx_seq_one_letter_code
_entity_poly.pdbx_strand_id
1 'polypeptide(L)' 'MNCRKIPASLLPTLVNLFSVSLEQLLGMEKMPAKRGPASALQRQIEQISRMPRNRQKMIAEVLEALIKQQSA' A
#
# COMPACT_ATOMS: atom_id res chain seq x y z
N MET A 1 -34.64 7.88 -0.79
CA MET A 1 -33.50 7.40 -1.62
C MET A 1 -34.02 6.37 -2.60
N ASN A 2 -33.99 6.67 -3.90
CA ASN A 2 -34.31 5.67 -4.93
C ASN A 2 -33.16 4.68 -5.05
N CYS A 3 -33.27 3.54 -4.38
CA CYS A 3 -32.29 2.46 -4.50
C CYS A 3 -32.50 1.70 -5.82
N ARG A 4 -31.65 1.95 -6.82
CA ARG A 4 -31.59 1.12 -8.02
C ARG A 4 -30.70 -0.09 -7.74
N LYS A 5 -31.23 -1.28 -7.92
CA LYS A 5 -30.49 -2.53 -7.78
C LYS A 5 -29.76 -2.83 -9.09
N ILE A 6 -28.52 -3.28 -8.98
CA ILE A 6 -27.76 -3.86 -10.10
C ILE A 6 -27.52 -5.34 -9.83
N PRO A 7 -27.52 -6.21 -10.85
CA PRO A 7 -27.19 -7.62 -10.67
C PRO A 7 -25.71 -7.79 -10.30
N ALA A 8 -25.42 -8.66 -9.33
CA ALA A 8 -24.06 -8.93 -8.86
C ALA A 8 -23.13 -9.47 -9.96
N SER A 9 -23.70 -10.12 -10.98
CA SER A 9 -22.96 -10.62 -12.15
C SER A 9 -22.31 -9.53 -13.00
N LEU A 10 -22.75 -8.26 -12.89
CA LEU A 10 -22.12 -7.15 -13.60
C LEU A 10 -20.88 -6.60 -12.89
N LEU A 11 -20.66 -6.94 -11.62
CA LEU A 11 -19.54 -6.39 -10.83
C LEU A 11 -18.17 -6.69 -11.47
N PRO A 12 -17.85 -7.91 -11.95
CA PRO A 12 -16.55 -8.18 -12.58
C PRO A 12 -16.32 -7.34 -13.85
N THR A 13 -17.36 -7.14 -14.65
CA THR A 13 -17.29 -6.32 -15.87
C THR A 13 -16.98 -4.86 -15.54
N LEU A 14 -17.63 -4.32 -14.51
CA LEU A 14 -17.43 -2.94 -14.07
C LEU A 14 -16.00 -2.73 -13.50
N VAL A 15 -15.52 -3.67 -12.67
CA VAL A 15 -14.16 -3.66 -12.13
C VAL A 15 -13.12 -3.59 -13.26
N ASN A 16 -13.27 -4.43 -14.30
CA ASN A 16 -12.37 -4.44 -15.44
C ASN A 16 -12.48 -3.17 -16.29
N LEU A 17 -13.69 -2.70 -16.55
CA LEU A 17 -13.94 -1.51 -17.38
C LEU A 17 -13.34 -0.24 -16.75
N PHE A 18 -13.44 -0.11 -15.43
CA PHE A 18 -12.91 1.04 -14.70
C PHE A 18 -11.47 0.85 -14.21
N SER A 19 -10.90 -0.35 -14.36
CA SER A 19 -9.56 -0.68 -13.84
C SER A 19 -9.38 -0.35 -12.35
N VAL A 20 -10.44 -0.55 -11.56
CA VAL A 20 -10.48 -0.32 -10.11
C VAL A 20 -10.63 -1.64 -9.36
N SER A 21 -10.41 -1.66 -8.04
CA SER A 21 -10.74 -2.84 -7.24
C SER A 21 -12.25 -2.96 -6.96
N LEU A 22 -12.72 -4.17 -6.61
CA LEU A 22 -14.13 -4.37 -6.21
C LEU A 22 -14.49 -3.54 -4.97
N GLU A 23 -13.56 -3.42 -4.02
CA GLU A 23 -13.72 -2.63 -2.80
C GLU A 23 -13.90 -1.15 -3.14
N GLN A 24 -13.12 -0.63 -4.09
CA GLN A 24 -13.22 0.74 -4.59
C GLN A 24 -14.54 0.96 -5.34
N LEU A 25 -14.97 0.01 -6.19
CA LEU A 25 -16.25 0.07 -6.91
C LEU A 25 -17.45 0.12 -5.94
N LEU A 26 -17.39 -0.63 -4.84
CA LEU A 26 -18.44 -0.69 -3.82
C LEU A 26 -18.35 0.44 -2.78
N GLY A 27 -17.35 1.32 -2.86
CA GLY A 27 -17.08 2.33 -1.84
C GLY A 27 -16.70 1.75 -0.47
N MET A 28 -16.26 0.48 -0.47
CA MET A 28 -15.77 -0.26 0.70
C MET A 28 -14.24 -0.20 0.83
N GLU A 29 -13.56 0.50 -0.08
CA GLU A 29 -12.13 0.70 0.03
C GLU A 29 -11.82 1.28 1.41
N LYS A 30 -10.99 0.55 2.16
CA LYS A 30 -10.49 1.05 3.43
C LYS A 30 -9.73 2.32 3.10
N MET A 31 -10.31 3.47 3.46
CA MET A 31 -9.61 4.74 3.37
C MET A 31 -8.22 4.54 3.97
N PRO A 32 -7.14 4.89 3.27
CA PRO A 32 -5.80 4.65 3.75
C PRO A 32 -5.69 5.20 5.16
N ALA A 33 -5.43 4.28 6.11
CA ALA A 33 -5.43 4.58 7.51
C ALA A 33 -4.31 5.62 7.75
N LYS A 34 -4.75 6.85 8.00
CA LYS A 34 -4.00 8.07 8.35
C LYS A 34 -3.73 9.03 7.18
N ARG A 35 -4.60 10.05 7.08
CA ARG A 35 -4.17 11.40 6.69
C ARG A 35 -3.33 11.96 7.83
N GLY A 36 -2.04 11.73 7.74
CA GLY A 36 -1.03 12.30 8.63
C GLY A 36 0.28 12.44 7.86
N PRO A 37 1.26 13.18 8.40
CA PRO A 37 2.62 13.12 7.88
C PRO A 37 3.04 11.64 7.73
N ALA A 38 3.66 11.30 6.59
CA ALA A 38 4.17 9.95 6.33
C ALA A 38 4.85 9.38 7.59
N SER A 39 4.57 8.10 7.89
CA SER A 39 5.13 7.44 9.07
C SER A 39 6.65 7.62 9.11
N ALA A 40 7.25 7.70 10.30
CA ALA A 40 8.70 7.88 10.44
C ALA A 40 9.48 6.85 9.61
N LEU A 41 9.00 5.61 9.58
CA LEU A 41 9.53 4.52 8.76
C LEU A 41 9.44 4.82 7.26
N GLN A 42 8.30 5.32 6.79
CA GLN A 42 8.12 5.65 5.37
C GLN A 42 9.04 6.80 4.92
N ARG A 43 9.23 7.81 5.77
CA ARG A 43 10.20 8.88 5.54
C ARG A 43 11.63 8.36 5.50
N GLN A 44 11.99 7.42 6.38
CA GLN A 44 13.32 6.80 6.38
C GLN A 44 13.54 6.00 5.09
N ILE A 45 12.54 5.24 4.61
CA ILE A 45 12.62 4.53 3.33
C ILE A 45 12.83 5.50 2.16
N GLU A 46 12.09 6.61 2.12
CA GLU A 46 12.27 7.65 1.10
C GLU A 46 13.66 8.32 1.15
N GLN A 47 14.22 8.50 2.35
CA GLN A 47 15.58 9.00 2.50
C GLN A 47 16.61 8.00 1.97
N ILE A 48 16.46 6.71 2.30
CA ILE A 48 17.35 5.63 1.83
C ILE A 48 17.29 5.53 0.30
N SER A 49 16.10 5.62 -0.30
CA SER A 49 15.92 5.49 -1.75
C SER A 49 16.63 6.59 -2.55
N ARG A 50 16.81 7.78 -1.96
CA ARG A 50 17.54 8.91 -2.56
C ARG A 50 19.07 8.79 -2.42
N MET A 51 19.57 7.83 -1.65
CA MET A 51 21.02 7.66 -1.45
C MET A 51 21.69 6.91 -2.62
N PRO A 52 23.02 7.04 -2.79
CA PRO A 52 23.79 6.21 -3.72
C PRO A 52 23.68 4.71 -3.40
N ARG A 53 23.74 3.85 -4.43
CA ARG A 53 23.57 2.39 -4.32
C ARG A 53 24.46 1.73 -3.28
N ASN A 54 25.70 2.20 -3.11
CA ASN A 54 26.63 1.65 -2.13
C ASN A 54 26.15 1.88 -0.69
N ARG A 55 25.58 3.06 -0.39
CA ARG A 55 25.01 3.36 0.93
C ARG A 55 23.71 2.59 1.17
N GLN A 56 22.90 2.40 0.13
CA GLN A 56 21.68 1.59 0.23
C GLN A 56 22.00 0.14 0.64
N LYS A 57 23.02 -0.48 0.01
CA LYS A 57 23.45 -1.85 0.34
C LYS A 57 23.89 -1.99 1.79
N MET A 58 24.76 -1.09 2.26
CA MET A 58 25.22 -1.07 3.65
C MET A 58 24.05 -0.98 4.64
N ILE A 59 23.07 -0.11 4.38
CA ILE A 59 21.89 0.03 5.25
C ILE A 59 21.01 -1.24 5.22
N ALA A 60 20.84 -1.86 4.04
CA ALA A 60 20.07 -3.09 3.90
C ALA A 60 20.71 -4.26 4.68
N GLU A 61 22.04 -4.39 4.64
CA GLU A 61 22.78 -5.42 5.37
C GLU A 61 22.63 -5.28 6.90
N VAL A 62 22.67 -4.05 7.42
CA VAL A 62 22.45 -3.77 8.85
C VAL A 62 21.00 -4.07 9.25
N LEU A 63 20.03 -3.65 8.44
CA LEU A 63 18.62 -3.95 8.69
C LEU A 63 18.36 -5.46 8.72
N GLU A 64 18.94 -6.20 7.78
CA GLU A 64 18.84 -7.66 7.72
C GLU A 64 19.41 -8.32 8.99
N ALA A 65 20.55 -7.86 9.48
CA ALA A 65 21.15 -8.38 10.72
C ALA A 65 20.26 -8.11 11.94
N LEU A 66 19.70 -6.91 12.06
CA LEU A 66 18.80 -6.54 13.16
C LEU A 66 17.47 -7.32 13.13
N ILE A 67 16.92 -7.54 11.93
CA ILE A 67 15.70 -8.34 11.76
C ILE A 67 15.98 -9.78 12.21
N LYS A 68 17.08 -10.38 11.78
CA LYS A 68 17.48 -11.73 12.22
C LYS A 68 17.66 -11.83 13.73
N GLN A 69 18.20 -10.80 14.38
CA GLN A 69 18.37 -10.77 15.83
C GLN A 69 17.03 -10.72 16.59
N GLN A 70 16.02 -9.99 16.09
CA GLN A 70 14.70 -9.91 16.74
C GLN A 70 13.74 -11.05 16.38
N SER A 71 14.03 -11.79 15.31
CA SER A 71 13.21 -12.93 14.86
C SER A 71 13.55 -14.25 15.59
N ALA A 72 14.46 -14.21 16.56
CA ALA A 72 15.01 -15.35 17.30
C ALA A 72 14.42 -15.49 18.71
#